data_AF-A0A7C5LI58-F1
#
_entry.id   AF-A0A7C5LI58-F1
#
_cell.length_a   1.000
_cell.length_b   1.000
_cell.length_c   1.000
_cell.angle_alpha   90.00
_cell.angle_beta   90.00
_cell.angle_gamma   90.00
#
_symmetry.space_group_name_H-M   'P 1'
#
loop_
_entity.id
_entity.type
_entity.pdbx_description
1 polymer ?
#
loop_
_entity_poly.entity_id
_entity_poly.type
_entity_poly.pdbx_seq_one_letter_code
_entity_poly.pdbx_strand_id
1 'polypeptide(L)'
;MKWHDFKYFMEILMVFSLFFYLSGCKKEKAECGNGVKEGEEVCDGNDFGGDNCQKHNFLSGYLTCTQLCDGVTFGRCVGGCGNEIPESDTAQGKEEECDGRVVAPKNCQVGGYDYGTLKCNPDCTLDYTECKNAVCGNGEVEPTEECDFDNGGNPVLGGATCESKGFDGGELKCFASGTNNECHFDTSSCETWVCGDHKVDPGENCDFDENNNPILGDETCITRGYDFGQLGCIPPDSAEGRPCRWDVSNCGNFECGNSILEGDEECEKDVPITDTCADHNFESGDIACNYDTCAFDFSGCIGGCGNGKKEGSEDCDGSDIGEATCESVSGGTLTGQLGCKTDCTFDLSRCTPP
;
A
#
# COMPACT_ATOMS: atom_id res chain seq x y z
N MET A 1 -77.69 -47.54 68.28
CA MET A 1 -76.70 -46.45 68.15
C MET A 1 -77.35 -45.30 67.41
N LYS A 2 -77.05 -44.07 67.82
CA LYS A 2 -77.93 -42.89 67.71
C LYS A 2 -78.08 -42.38 66.27
N TRP A 3 -79.31 -41.97 65.94
CA TRP A 3 -79.76 -41.35 64.68
C TRP A 3 -79.17 -39.95 64.38
N HIS A 4 -78.22 -39.44 65.17
CA HIS A 4 -77.60 -38.13 64.97
C HIS A 4 -76.32 -38.16 64.11
N ASP A 5 -75.68 -39.33 63.92
CA ASP A 5 -74.45 -39.44 63.11
C ASP A 5 -74.70 -39.55 61.59
N PHE A 6 -75.93 -39.88 61.17
CA PHE A 6 -76.23 -40.11 59.75
C PHE A 6 -76.44 -38.82 58.94
N LYS A 7 -76.83 -37.71 59.61
CA LYS A 7 -77.07 -36.42 58.94
C LYS A 7 -75.77 -35.74 58.51
N TYR A 8 -74.72 -35.82 59.35
CA TYR A 8 -73.41 -35.28 59.04
C TYR A 8 -72.70 -36.03 57.91
N PHE A 9 -72.93 -37.34 57.77
CA PHE A 9 -72.30 -38.14 56.72
C PHE A 9 -72.88 -37.86 55.32
N MET A 10 -74.18 -37.56 55.21
CA MET A 10 -74.83 -37.21 53.94
C MET A 10 -74.54 -35.78 53.47
N GLU A 11 -74.40 -34.81 54.38
CA GLU A 11 -74.04 -33.44 53.99
C GLU A 11 -72.57 -33.31 53.56
N ILE A 12 -71.64 -34.06 54.17
CA ILE A 12 -70.23 -34.10 53.72
C ILE A 12 -70.11 -34.72 52.31
N LEU A 13 -70.94 -35.72 51.98
CA LEU A 13 -70.98 -36.36 50.66
C LEU A 13 -71.48 -35.43 49.54
N MET A 14 -72.45 -34.55 49.83
CA MET A 14 -72.93 -33.55 48.87
C MET A 14 -71.93 -32.42 48.63
N VAL A 15 -71.20 -31.99 49.67
CA VAL A 15 -70.15 -30.94 49.52
C VAL A 15 -68.93 -31.48 48.77
N PHE A 16 -68.56 -32.76 48.98
CA PHE A 16 -67.51 -33.42 48.16
C PHE A 16 -67.94 -33.61 46.71
N SER A 17 -69.23 -33.85 46.44
CA SER A 17 -69.76 -33.99 45.07
C SER A 17 -69.84 -32.65 44.33
N LEU A 18 -70.03 -31.53 45.04
CA LEU A 18 -69.94 -30.19 44.45
C LEU A 18 -68.49 -29.76 44.14
N PHE A 19 -67.51 -30.25 44.90
CA PHE A 19 -66.09 -29.99 44.64
C PHE A 19 -65.55 -30.69 43.38
N PHE A 20 -66.19 -31.80 42.95
CA PHE A 20 -65.82 -32.50 41.72
C PHE A 20 -66.48 -31.95 40.45
N TYR A 21 -67.46 -31.05 40.55
CA TYR A 21 -68.14 -30.48 39.38
C TYR A 21 -67.48 -29.23 38.78
N LEU A 22 -66.42 -28.70 39.40
CA LEU A 22 -65.72 -27.51 38.92
C LEU A 22 -64.40 -27.77 38.18
N SER A 23 -64.00 -29.03 37.99
CA SER A 23 -62.75 -29.38 37.26
C SER A 23 -62.96 -29.69 35.77
N GLY A 24 -64.01 -29.13 35.17
CA GLY A 24 -64.51 -29.55 33.86
C GLY A 24 -64.28 -28.61 32.68
N CYS A 25 -63.52 -27.50 32.78
CA CYS A 25 -63.03 -26.83 31.57
C CYS A 25 -61.67 -27.42 31.20
N LYS A 26 -61.68 -28.57 30.53
CA LYS A 26 -60.54 -28.95 29.69
C LYS A 26 -60.48 -27.87 28.60
N LYS A 27 -59.44 -27.04 28.60
CA LYS A 27 -59.09 -26.21 27.45
C LYS A 27 -58.97 -27.17 26.27
N GLU A 28 -59.87 -27.09 25.30
CA GLU A 28 -59.74 -27.88 24.07
C GLU A 28 -58.38 -27.56 23.49
N LYS A 29 -57.64 -28.63 23.18
CA LYS A 29 -56.29 -28.52 22.64
C LYS A 29 -56.48 -27.96 21.24
N ALA A 30 -55.83 -26.84 20.91
CA ALA A 30 -55.90 -26.26 19.58
C ALA A 30 -55.58 -27.33 18.52
N GLU A 31 -56.47 -27.48 17.54
CA GLU A 31 -56.39 -28.48 16.47
C GLU A 31 -56.15 -27.81 15.12
N CYS A 32 -54.88 -27.80 14.69
CA CYS A 32 -54.49 -27.21 13.42
C CYS A 32 -55.19 -27.86 12.22
N GLY A 33 -55.80 -27.03 11.38
CA GLY A 33 -56.49 -27.39 10.15
C GLY A 33 -58.01 -27.51 10.31
N ASN A 34 -58.59 -27.04 11.42
CA ASN A 34 -60.04 -27.04 11.63
C ASN A 34 -60.74 -25.76 11.10
N GLY A 35 -59.96 -24.81 10.58
CA GLY A 35 -60.41 -23.57 9.96
C GLY A 35 -60.71 -22.43 10.93
N VAL A 36 -60.36 -22.58 12.21
CA VAL A 36 -60.56 -21.55 13.25
C VAL A 36 -59.29 -21.37 14.06
N LYS A 37 -58.76 -20.15 14.09
CA LYS A 37 -57.57 -19.85 14.90
C LYS A 37 -57.92 -19.88 16.39
N GLU A 38 -57.39 -20.86 17.11
CA GLU A 38 -57.65 -21.02 18.54
C GLU A 38 -56.43 -21.43 19.38
N GLY A 39 -56.53 -21.24 20.70
CA GLY A 39 -55.46 -21.61 21.63
C GLY A 39 -54.12 -20.93 21.35
N GLU A 40 -53.10 -21.71 20.97
CA GLU A 40 -51.72 -21.26 20.74
C GLU A 40 -51.36 -21.15 19.25
N GLU A 41 -52.33 -21.37 18.35
CA GLU A 41 -52.11 -21.27 16.91
C GLU A 41 -51.89 -19.83 16.46
N VAL A 42 -50.96 -19.65 15.54
CA VAL A 42 -50.69 -18.35 14.91
C VAL A 42 -51.74 -18.06 13.83
N CYS A 43 -52.22 -19.10 13.14
CA CYS A 43 -53.27 -19.12 12.12
C CYS A 43 -53.87 -20.52 12.00
N ASP A 44 -55.06 -20.67 11.41
CA ASP A 44 -55.60 -21.98 10.98
C ASP A 44 -56.19 -21.88 9.57
N GLY A 45 -55.55 -22.54 8.61
CA GLY A 45 -55.96 -22.48 7.21
C GLY A 45 -55.90 -21.04 6.66
N ASN A 46 -57.08 -20.42 6.51
CA ASN A 46 -57.24 -19.01 6.08
C ASN A 46 -57.66 -18.07 7.23
N ASP A 47 -57.83 -18.58 8.45
CA ASP A 47 -58.09 -17.75 9.62
C ASP A 47 -56.77 -17.28 10.23
N PHE A 48 -56.43 -16.02 9.93
CA PHE A 48 -55.22 -15.37 10.46
C PHE A 48 -55.51 -14.49 11.69
N GLY A 49 -56.72 -14.55 12.27
CA GLY A 49 -57.10 -13.66 13.37
C GLY A 49 -57.08 -12.18 12.99
N GLY A 50 -57.42 -11.88 11.73
CA GLY A 50 -57.42 -10.54 11.16
C GLY A 50 -56.06 -10.03 10.69
N ASP A 51 -55.01 -10.87 10.68
CA ASP A 51 -53.75 -10.52 10.03
C ASP A 51 -53.88 -10.50 8.49
N ASN A 52 -53.09 -9.67 7.81
CA ASN A 52 -53.07 -9.58 6.35
C ASN A 52 -51.74 -9.00 5.85
N CYS A 53 -51.47 -9.14 4.55
CA CYS A 53 -50.27 -8.62 3.90
C CYS A 53 -50.06 -7.11 4.15
N GLN A 54 -51.12 -6.30 4.15
CA GLN A 54 -51.04 -4.85 4.38
C GLN A 54 -50.56 -4.47 5.79
N LYS A 55 -50.84 -5.30 6.81
CA LYS A 55 -50.33 -5.09 8.17
C LYS A 55 -48.82 -5.34 8.29
N HIS A 56 -48.21 -6.00 7.29
CA HIS A 56 -46.79 -6.31 7.22
C HIS A 56 -46.08 -5.55 6.07
N ASN A 57 -46.61 -4.38 5.69
CA ASN A 57 -46.06 -3.49 4.66
C ASN A 57 -46.04 -4.04 3.22
N PHE A 58 -46.81 -5.09 2.92
CA PHE A 58 -47.04 -5.54 1.55
C PHE A 58 -48.23 -4.79 0.93
N LEU A 59 -48.19 -4.52 -0.37
CA LEU A 59 -49.21 -3.73 -1.05
C LEU A 59 -50.52 -4.52 -1.23
N SER A 60 -50.41 -5.81 -1.55
CA SER A 60 -51.56 -6.71 -1.76
C SER A 60 -51.20 -8.19 -1.55
N GLY A 61 -52.03 -9.12 -2.03
CA GLY A 61 -51.82 -10.56 -1.91
C GLY A 61 -52.51 -11.19 -0.70
N TYR A 62 -52.11 -12.40 -0.35
CA TYR A 62 -52.70 -13.16 0.76
C TYR A 62 -51.64 -13.96 1.54
N LEU A 63 -51.87 -14.02 2.86
CA LEU A 63 -51.07 -14.83 3.77
C LEU A 63 -51.35 -16.32 3.54
N THR A 64 -50.39 -17.18 3.88
CA THR A 64 -50.61 -18.63 3.93
C THR A 64 -50.15 -19.16 5.28
N CYS A 65 -50.94 -20.05 5.86
CA CYS A 65 -50.63 -20.68 7.14
C CYS A 65 -49.71 -21.89 6.93
N THR A 66 -48.73 -22.11 7.81
CA THR A 66 -47.93 -23.34 7.80
C THR A 66 -48.81 -24.55 8.11
N GLN A 67 -48.40 -25.74 7.65
CA GLN A 67 -49.14 -26.98 7.93
C GLN A 67 -49.17 -27.37 9.42
N LEU A 68 -48.37 -26.70 10.24
CA LEU A 68 -48.31 -26.90 11.69
C LEU A 68 -49.01 -25.77 12.46
N CYS A 69 -49.59 -24.78 11.77
CA CYS A 69 -50.27 -23.62 12.36
C CYS A 69 -49.43 -22.78 13.34
N ASP A 70 -48.11 -22.97 13.29
CA ASP A 70 -47.11 -22.31 14.13
C ASP A 70 -46.49 -21.07 13.47
N GLY A 71 -46.87 -20.77 12.23
CA GLY A 71 -46.34 -19.64 11.48
C GLY A 71 -47.18 -19.24 10.28
N VAL A 72 -46.94 -18.01 9.83
CA VAL A 72 -47.52 -17.44 8.61
C VAL A 72 -46.38 -17.23 7.61
N THR A 73 -46.62 -17.56 6.34
CA THR A 73 -45.67 -17.28 5.25
C THR A 73 -46.20 -16.18 4.32
N PHE A 74 -45.27 -15.35 3.86
CA PHE A 74 -45.55 -14.15 3.06
C PHE A 74 -45.30 -14.34 1.56
N GLY A 75 -44.96 -15.55 1.09
CA GLY A 75 -44.58 -15.79 -0.32
C GLY A 75 -45.70 -15.62 -1.34
N ARG A 76 -46.92 -15.24 -0.90
CA ARG A 76 -48.06 -14.85 -1.75
C ARG A 76 -48.60 -13.46 -1.42
N CYS A 77 -47.92 -12.74 -0.54
CA CYS A 77 -48.07 -11.30 -0.44
C CYS A 77 -47.32 -10.66 -1.60
N VAL A 78 -47.91 -9.64 -2.20
CA VAL A 78 -47.29 -8.89 -3.27
C VAL A 78 -46.55 -7.72 -2.63
N GLY A 79 -45.23 -7.71 -2.78
CA GLY A 79 -44.36 -6.61 -2.34
C GLY A 79 -44.80 -5.26 -2.89
N GLY A 80 -44.44 -4.20 -2.18
CA GLY A 80 -44.30 -2.87 -2.78
C GLY A 80 -42.83 -2.46 -2.68
N CYS A 81 -42.44 -1.40 -3.41
CA CYS A 81 -41.07 -0.87 -3.43
C CYS A 81 -40.43 -0.80 -2.03
N GLY A 82 -39.20 -1.30 -1.92
CA GLY A 82 -38.31 -1.23 -0.76
C GLY A 82 -38.13 -2.52 0.04
N ASN A 83 -38.35 -3.72 -0.52
CA ASN A 83 -38.23 -5.00 0.21
C ASN A 83 -36.89 -5.74 -0.01
N GLU A 84 -35.97 -5.16 -0.77
CA GLU A 84 -34.64 -5.67 -1.12
C GLU A 84 -34.66 -6.99 -1.94
N ILE A 85 -35.79 -7.33 -2.55
CA ILE A 85 -35.99 -8.49 -3.43
C ILE A 85 -36.53 -7.99 -4.79
N PRO A 86 -35.75 -8.10 -5.88
CA PRO A 86 -36.28 -7.91 -7.23
C PRO A 86 -37.30 -9.02 -7.54
N GLU A 87 -38.58 -8.75 -7.34
CA GLU A 87 -39.65 -9.72 -7.61
C GLU A 87 -40.12 -9.60 -9.07
N SER A 88 -39.95 -10.67 -9.85
CA SER A 88 -40.66 -10.85 -11.12
C SER A 88 -42.00 -11.52 -10.82
N ASP A 89 -43.00 -10.78 -10.30
CA ASP A 89 -44.31 -11.39 -10.06
C ASP A 89 -45.06 -11.62 -11.38
N THR A 90 -44.87 -12.83 -11.90
CA THR A 90 -45.56 -13.39 -13.07
C THR A 90 -47.06 -13.60 -12.82
N ALA A 91 -47.58 -13.41 -11.60
CA ALA A 91 -48.99 -13.61 -11.27
C ALA A 91 -49.89 -12.37 -11.50
N GLN A 92 -49.34 -11.18 -11.81
CA GLN A 92 -50.14 -9.98 -12.10
C GLN A 92 -49.58 -9.01 -13.14
N GLY A 93 -48.43 -9.30 -13.76
CA GLY A 93 -47.97 -8.58 -14.96
C GLY A 93 -47.54 -7.13 -14.72
N LYS A 94 -47.09 -6.79 -13.50
CA LYS A 94 -46.26 -5.60 -13.26
C LYS A 94 -44.90 -6.07 -12.79
N GLU A 95 -43.93 -6.01 -13.70
CA GLU A 95 -42.53 -6.18 -13.36
C GLU A 95 -42.05 -4.91 -12.66
N GLU A 96 -41.43 -5.02 -11.49
CA GLU A 96 -40.73 -3.91 -10.85
C GLU A 96 -39.36 -3.74 -11.53
N GLU A 97 -39.04 -2.53 -12.01
CA GLU A 97 -37.76 -2.30 -12.68
C GLU A 97 -36.59 -2.19 -11.67
N CYS A 98 -36.87 -1.87 -10.40
CA CYS A 98 -35.92 -1.75 -9.30
C CYS A 98 -36.66 -1.79 -7.95
N ASP A 99 -35.94 -1.98 -6.84
CA ASP A 99 -36.55 -2.15 -5.52
C ASP A 99 -35.73 -1.47 -4.40
N GLY A 100 -36.07 -0.20 -4.09
CA GLY A 100 -35.53 0.61 -2.97
C GLY A 100 -34.04 1.01 -3.07
N ARG A 101 -33.20 0.16 -3.66
CA ARG A 101 -31.83 0.40 -4.11
C ARG A 101 -31.70 -0.24 -5.50
N VAL A 102 -30.98 0.42 -6.40
CA VAL A 102 -30.62 -0.20 -7.68
C VAL A 102 -29.64 -1.33 -7.38
N VAL A 103 -30.12 -2.58 -7.47
CA VAL A 103 -29.28 -3.77 -7.28
C VAL A 103 -28.53 -4.04 -8.58
N ALA A 104 -27.20 -4.22 -8.50
CA ALA A 104 -26.39 -4.60 -9.65
C ALA A 104 -26.98 -5.87 -10.32
N PRO A 105 -27.09 -5.92 -11.67
CA PRO A 105 -26.28 -5.19 -12.64
C PRO A 105 -26.92 -3.95 -13.28
N LYS A 106 -28.08 -3.46 -12.82
CA LYS A 106 -28.71 -2.27 -13.46
C LYS A 106 -27.91 -1.00 -13.15
N ASN A 107 -27.57 -0.24 -14.19
CA ASN A 107 -26.87 1.03 -14.13
C ASN A 107 -27.36 1.95 -15.27
N CYS A 108 -26.85 3.18 -15.35
CA CYS A 108 -27.25 4.16 -16.36
C CYS A 108 -27.11 3.67 -17.82
N GLN A 109 -26.23 2.70 -18.07
CA GLN A 109 -25.98 2.12 -19.41
C GLN A 109 -27.17 1.30 -19.92
N VAL A 110 -28.01 0.77 -19.02
CA VAL A 110 -29.27 0.10 -19.41
C VAL A 110 -30.23 1.07 -20.09
N GLY A 111 -30.20 2.35 -19.71
CA GLY A 111 -30.99 3.41 -20.33
C GLY A 111 -30.32 4.08 -21.54
N GLY A 112 -29.12 3.61 -21.94
CA GLY A 112 -28.34 4.23 -23.01
C GLY A 112 -27.57 5.49 -22.59
N TYR A 113 -27.31 5.65 -21.29
CA TYR A 113 -26.47 6.73 -20.76
C TYR A 113 -25.08 6.22 -20.38
N ASP A 114 -24.06 7.07 -20.49
CA ASP A 114 -22.67 6.65 -20.31
C ASP A 114 -22.29 6.50 -18.84
N TYR A 115 -22.72 7.43 -17.98
CA TYR A 115 -22.38 7.45 -16.56
C TYR A 115 -23.47 8.12 -15.71
N GLY A 116 -23.23 8.22 -14.39
CA GLY A 116 -24.13 8.89 -13.44
C GLY A 116 -24.71 7.92 -12.39
N THR A 117 -25.68 8.42 -11.63
CA THR A 117 -26.32 7.63 -10.57
C THR A 117 -27.74 7.26 -11.00
N LEU A 118 -27.98 5.96 -11.19
CA LEU A 118 -29.33 5.45 -11.45
C LEU A 118 -30.09 5.36 -10.12
N LYS A 119 -31.31 5.91 -10.08
CA LYS A 119 -32.18 5.86 -8.90
C LYS A 119 -33.37 4.95 -9.15
N CYS A 120 -33.97 4.51 -8.04
CA CYS A 120 -35.25 3.81 -8.05
C CYS A 120 -36.34 4.74 -7.52
N ASN A 121 -37.38 4.98 -8.32
CA ASN A 121 -38.52 5.77 -7.88
C ASN A 121 -39.39 5.00 -6.87
N PRO A 122 -40.20 5.72 -6.07
CA PRO A 122 -41.17 5.10 -5.16
C PRO A 122 -42.23 4.22 -5.85
N ASP A 123 -42.37 4.32 -7.17
CA ASP A 123 -43.28 3.50 -7.99
C ASP A 123 -42.57 2.33 -8.70
N CYS A 124 -41.34 2.00 -8.28
CA CYS A 124 -40.51 0.91 -8.81
C CYS A 124 -40.07 1.10 -10.28
N THR A 125 -40.13 2.34 -10.79
CA THR A 125 -39.56 2.71 -12.10
C THR A 125 -38.12 3.20 -11.96
N LEU A 126 -37.32 3.00 -13.00
CA LEU A 126 -35.97 3.55 -13.05
C LEU A 126 -36.00 5.06 -13.29
N ASP A 127 -35.27 5.80 -12.45
CA ASP A 127 -35.06 7.24 -12.59
C ASP A 127 -33.66 7.52 -13.16
N TYR A 128 -33.65 7.96 -14.41
CA TYR A 128 -32.46 8.31 -15.17
C TYR A 128 -32.08 9.80 -15.06
N THR A 129 -32.73 10.60 -14.21
CA THR A 129 -32.50 12.06 -14.15
C THR A 129 -31.08 12.45 -13.73
N GLU A 130 -30.36 11.59 -13.02
CA GLU A 130 -28.95 11.77 -12.66
C GLU A 130 -27.98 10.97 -13.56
N CYS A 131 -28.50 10.29 -14.59
CA CYS A 131 -27.70 9.70 -15.63
C CYS A 131 -27.31 10.76 -16.68
N LYS A 132 -26.08 10.66 -17.20
CA LYS A 132 -25.48 11.62 -18.10
C LYS A 132 -24.81 10.89 -19.26
N ASN A 133 -24.72 11.58 -20.39
CA ASN A 133 -23.88 11.16 -21.51
C ASN A 133 -22.55 11.91 -21.41
N ALA A 134 -21.48 11.21 -21.72
CA ALA A 134 -20.19 11.85 -21.92
C ALA A 134 -20.25 12.67 -23.21
N VAL A 135 -19.63 13.85 -23.17
CA VAL A 135 -19.61 14.75 -24.32
C VAL A 135 -18.17 15.15 -24.58
N CYS A 136 -17.62 14.49 -25.59
CA CYS A 136 -16.31 14.78 -26.10
C CYS A 136 -16.23 16.23 -26.62
N GLY A 137 -15.18 16.93 -26.21
CA GLY A 137 -14.88 18.33 -26.51
C GLY A 137 -15.48 19.34 -25.54
N ASN A 138 -15.83 18.95 -24.31
CA ASN A 138 -16.47 19.86 -23.35
C ASN A 138 -15.51 20.45 -22.30
N GLY A 139 -14.31 19.90 -22.21
CA GLY A 139 -13.23 20.34 -21.34
C GLY A 139 -13.14 19.60 -20.00
N GLU A 140 -13.93 18.56 -19.78
CA GLU A 140 -13.95 17.73 -18.58
C GLU A 140 -13.87 16.24 -18.96
N VAL A 141 -12.82 15.55 -18.50
CA VAL A 141 -12.70 14.09 -18.72
C VAL A 141 -13.73 13.35 -17.87
N GLU A 142 -14.73 12.78 -18.53
CA GLU A 142 -15.81 12.04 -17.89
C GLU A 142 -15.49 10.55 -17.72
N PRO A 143 -16.21 9.79 -16.87
CA PRO A 143 -15.82 8.41 -16.54
C PRO A 143 -15.67 7.43 -17.71
N THR A 144 -16.32 7.70 -18.84
CA THR A 144 -16.25 6.87 -20.05
C THR A 144 -15.32 7.45 -21.11
N GLU A 145 -14.75 8.63 -20.88
CA GLU A 145 -13.76 9.25 -21.75
C GLU A 145 -12.37 8.92 -21.26
N GLU A 146 -11.48 8.64 -22.20
CA GLU A 146 -10.07 8.49 -21.86
C GLU A 146 -9.42 9.86 -21.71
N CYS A 147 -9.81 10.82 -22.55
CA CYS A 147 -9.36 12.20 -22.51
C CYS A 147 -10.37 13.11 -23.22
N ASP A 148 -10.18 14.43 -23.14
CA ASP A 148 -11.11 15.44 -23.68
C ASP A 148 -10.36 16.64 -24.32
N PHE A 149 -11.05 17.69 -24.76
CA PHE A 149 -10.50 18.94 -25.28
C PHE A 149 -11.13 20.16 -24.58
N ASP A 150 -10.29 21.11 -24.18
CA ASP A 150 -10.76 22.39 -23.66
C ASP A 150 -11.38 23.28 -24.77
N ASN A 151 -12.00 24.39 -24.36
CA ASN A 151 -12.60 25.36 -25.30
C ASN A 151 -11.57 26.00 -26.28
N GLY A 152 -10.27 25.84 -26.03
CA GLY A 152 -9.18 26.27 -26.90
C GLY A 152 -8.70 25.18 -27.88
N GLY A 153 -9.26 23.98 -27.81
CA GLY A 153 -8.84 22.81 -28.59
C GLY A 153 -7.58 22.13 -28.07
N ASN A 154 -7.17 22.38 -26.82
CA ASN A 154 -6.04 21.67 -26.21
C ASN A 154 -6.53 20.39 -25.54
N PRO A 155 -5.77 19.28 -25.63
CA PRO A 155 -6.17 18.02 -25.01
C PRO A 155 -6.12 18.12 -23.47
N VAL A 156 -7.14 17.56 -22.83
CA VAL A 156 -7.30 17.40 -21.38
C VAL A 156 -7.15 15.92 -21.06
N LEU A 157 -6.02 15.52 -20.49
CA LEU A 157 -5.68 14.10 -20.30
C LEU A 157 -6.12 13.53 -18.93
N GLY A 158 -6.72 14.35 -18.06
CA GLY A 158 -7.13 13.92 -16.71
C GLY A 158 -5.95 13.47 -15.83
N GLY A 159 -4.72 13.91 -16.13
CA GLY A 159 -3.49 13.49 -15.45
C GLY A 159 -2.87 12.20 -15.97
N ALA A 160 -3.43 11.60 -17.03
CA ALA A 160 -2.80 10.48 -17.71
C ALA A 160 -1.51 10.92 -18.42
N THR A 161 -0.50 10.05 -18.37
CA THR A 161 0.78 10.18 -19.05
C THR A 161 1.11 8.90 -19.82
N CYS A 162 2.10 8.92 -20.71
CA CYS A 162 2.55 7.72 -21.42
C CYS A 162 2.98 6.62 -20.42
N GLU A 163 3.65 7.01 -19.33
CA GLU A 163 4.05 6.13 -18.23
C GLU A 163 2.85 5.47 -17.55
N SER A 164 1.76 6.21 -17.34
CA SER A 164 0.51 5.64 -16.81
C SER A 164 -0.15 4.61 -17.73
N LYS A 165 0.23 4.59 -19.02
CA LYS A 165 -0.25 3.65 -20.05
C LYS A 165 0.75 2.52 -20.34
N GLY A 166 1.86 2.46 -19.59
CA GLY A 166 2.86 1.41 -19.70
C GLY A 166 3.95 1.66 -20.74
N PHE A 167 4.13 2.91 -21.15
CA PHE A 167 5.28 3.37 -21.95
C PHE A 167 6.36 3.93 -21.01
N ASP A 168 7.57 4.16 -21.48
CA ASP A 168 8.65 4.68 -20.63
C ASP A 168 8.70 6.21 -20.64
N GLY A 169 8.15 6.84 -21.68
CA GLY A 169 8.04 8.30 -21.79
C GLY A 169 7.28 8.75 -23.04
N GLY A 170 7.57 9.98 -23.49
CA GLY A 170 6.95 10.59 -24.66
C GLY A 170 5.76 11.52 -24.34
N GLU A 171 5.07 11.96 -25.39
CA GLU A 171 3.95 12.91 -25.29
C GLU A 171 2.61 12.20 -25.53
N LEU A 172 1.83 12.00 -24.47
CA LEU A 172 0.48 11.45 -24.57
C LEU A 172 -0.48 12.50 -25.12
N LYS A 173 -1.31 12.14 -26.10
CA LYS A 173 -2.29 13.03 -26.71
C LYS A 173 -3.68 12.40 -26.71
N CYS A 174 -4.68 13.20 -27.04
CA CYS A 174 -5.94 12.70 -27.59
C CYS A 174 -5.82 12.61 -29.11
N PHE A 175 -6.54 11.68 -29.74
CA PHE A 175 -6.72 11.76 -31.19
C PHE A 175 -7.38 13.08 -31.57
N ALA A 176 -7.01 13.61 -32.74
CA ALA A 176 -7.43 14.94 -33.16
C ALA A 176 -8.94 15.16 -33.11
N SER A 177 -9.32 16.40 -32.78
CA SER A 177 -10.71 16.85 -32.80
C SER A 177 -11.39 16.65 -34.15
N GLY A 178 -12.63 16.15 -34.15
CA GLY A 178 -13.41 15.79 -35.31
C GLY A 178 -13.13 14.40 -35.90
N THR A 179 -12.40 13.53 -35.21
CA THR A 179 -12.15 12.14 -35.62
C THR A 179 -13.05 11.14 -34.88
N ASN A 180 -13.22 9.94 -35.42
CA ASN A 180 -14.01 8.89 -34.74
C ASN A 180 -13.41 8.46 -33.38
N ASN A 181 -12.16 8.81 -33.11
CA ASN A 181 -11.44 8.46 -31.89
C ASN A 181 -11.13 9.67 -31.00
N GLU A 182 -11.76 10.83 -31.25
CA GLU A 182 -11.44 12.14 -30.66
C GLU A 182 -11.21 12.12 -29.13
N CYS A 183 -11.93 11.30 -28.36
CA CYS A 183 -11.76 11.17 -26.91
C CYS A 183 -11.08 9.87 -26.45
N HIS A 184 -10.22 9.31 -27.30
CA HIS A 184 -9.31 8.22 -26.98
C HIS A 184 -7.85 8.69 -26.97
N PHE A 185 -7.04 8.02 -26.17
CA PHE A 185 -5.60 8.31 -26.13
C PHE A 185 -4.93 7.95 -27.46
N ASP A 186 -4.19 8.91 -28.00
CA ASP A 186 -3.21 8.71 -29.05
C ASP A 186 -1.83 8.45 -28.42
N THR A 187 -1.44 7.17 -28.41
CA THR A 187 -0.13 6.73 -27.88
C THR A 187 0.95 6.67 -28.95
N SER A 188 0.71 7.18 -30.16
CA SER A 188 1.69 7.12 -31.26
C SER A 188 2.95 7.96 -31.02
N SER A 189 2.86 8.96 -30.12
CA SER A 189 3.98 9.79 -29.66
C SER A 189 4.50 9.37 -28.27
N CYS A 190 3.99 8.26 -27.72
CA CYS A 190 4.58 7.65 -26.54
C CYS A 190 5.80 6.81 -26.95
N GLU A 191 6.85 6.88 -26.14
CA GLU A 191 8.12 6.23 -26.38
C GLU A 191 8.23 4.98 -25.50
N THR A 192 8.64 3.88 -26.11
CA THR A 192 9.14 2.70 -25.40
C THR A 192 10.65 2.70 -25.56
N TRP A 193 11.38 2.81 -24.46
CA TRP A 193 12.83 2.78 -24.48
C TRP A 193 13.23 1.31 -24.52
N VAL A 194 13.77 0.91 -25.66
CA VAL A 194 14.08 -0.48 -25.95
C VAL A 194 15.58 -0.63 -26.02
N CYS A 195 16.12 -1.31 -25.03
CA CYS A 195 17.51 -1.68 -25.11
C CYS A 195 17.85 -2.48 -26.36
N GLY A 196 18.87 -2.04 -27.07
CA GLY A 196 19.32 -2.54 -28.37
C GLY A 196 18.79 -1.74 -29.56
N ASP A 197 18.32 -0.50 -29.36
CA ASP A 197 17.95 0.41 -30.45
C ASP A 197 19.12 1.27 -30.97
N HIS A 198 20.30 1.07 -30.38
CA HIS A 198 21.57 1.75 -30.64
C HIS A 198 21.67 3.17 -30.10
N LYS A 199 20.87 3.52 -29.09
CA LYS A 199 20.96 4.78 -28.35
C LYS A 199 20.73 4.53 -26.87
N VAL A 200 21.39 5.33 -26.04
CA VAL A 200 21.05 5.35 -24.61
C VAL A 200 19.92 6.36 -24.45
N ASP A 201 18.69 5.85 -24.32
CA ASP A 201 17.52 6.69 -24.09
C ASP A 201 17.46 7.19 -22.64
N PRO A 202 16.70 8.26 -22.33
CA PRO A 202 16.44 8.64 -20.95
C PRO A 202 15.95 7.42 -20.16
N GLY A 203 16.32 7.25 -18.89
CA GLY A 203 15.89 6.08 -18.10
C GLY A 203 16.58 4.75 -18.41
N GLU A 204 17.33 4.63 -19.51
CA GLU A 204 18.22 3.50 -19.77
C GLU A 204 19.60 3.73 -19.16
N ASN A 205 20.25 2.63 -18.75
CA ASN A 205 21.59 2.70 -18.20
C ASN A 205 22.67 2.64 -19.30
N CYS A 206 22.41 1.89 -20.37
CA CYS A 206 23.33 1.64 -21.48
C CYS A 206 22.56 1.03 -22.67
N ASP A 207 23.19 0.92 -23.83
CA ASP A 207 22.66 0.26 -25.03
C ASP A 207 23.79 -0.50 -25.78
N PHE A 208 23.56 -0.94 -27.02
CA PHE A 208 24.52 -1.60 -27.89
C PHE A 208 24.51 -0.95 -29.29
N ASP A 209 25.66 -0.77 -29.92
CA ASP A 209 25.77 -0.31 -31.30
C ASP A 209 25.43 -1.42 -32.32
N GLU A 210 25.41 -1.07 -33.61
CA GLU A 210 25.08 -2.00 -34.72
C GLU A 210 26.01 -3.23 -34.79
N ASN A 211 27.15 -3.20 -34.08
CA ASN A 211 28.13 -4.28 -34.00
C ASN A 211 28.11 -4.99 -32.64
N ASN A 212 27.08 -4.76 -31.81
CA ASN A 212 26.93 -5.25 -30.43
C ASN A 212 27.99 -4.73 -29.45
N ASN A 213 28.64 -3.59 -29.72
CA ASN A 213 29.49 -2.96 -28.72
C ASN A 213 28.65 -2.12 -27.76
N PRO A 214 28.94 -2.13 -26.44
CA PRO A 214 28.16 -1.38 -25.48
C PRO A 214 28.29 0.15 -25.71
N ILE A 215 27.15 0.85 -25.71
CA ILE A 215 27.03 2.30 -25.66
C ILE A 215 26.70 2.67 -24.22
N LEU A 216 27.58 3.43 -23.56
CA LEU A 216 27.49 3.69 -22.11
C LEU A 216 27.21 5.16 -21.76
N GLY A 217 27.06 6.01 -22.79
CA GLY A 217 27.10 7.46 -22.59
C GLY A 217 28.46 7.90 -22.05
N ASP A 218 28.44 8.80 -21.06
CA ASP A 218 29.65 9.32 -20.39
C ASP A 218 30.08 8.44 -19.19
N GLU A 219 29.50 7.25 -19.04
CA GLU A 219 29.66 6.43 -17.84
C GLU A 219 30.84 5.46 -17.90
N THR A 220 31.52 5.33 -16.76
CA THR A 220 32.72 4.51 -16.57
C THR A 220 32.66 3.81 -15.22
N CYS A 221 33.58 2.87 -14.96
CA CYS A 221 33.71 2.28 -13.62
C CYS A 221 33.94 3.38 -12.55
N ILE A 222 34.71 4.43 -12.87
CA ILE A 222 34.99 5.57 -11.99
C ILE A 222 33.73 6.35 -11.64
N THR A 223 32.89 6.67 -12.62
CA THR A 223 31.63 7.38 -12.36
C THR A 223 30.60 6.51 -11.64
N ARG A 224 30.83 5.19 -11.55
CA ARG A 224 30.04 4.23 -10.75
C ARG A 224 30.62 3.93 -9.37
N GLY A 225 31.72 4.59 -8.99
CA GLY A 225 32.32 4.46 -7.66
C GLY A 225 33.30 3.30 -7.54
N TYR A 226 33.88 2.85 -8.65
CA TYR A 226 35.01 1.92 -8.67
C TYR A 226 36.29 2.65 -9.04
N ASP A 227 37.46 2.13 -8.69
CA ASP A 227 38.72 2.85 -8.93
C ASP A 227 39.26 2.63 -10.35
N PHE A 228 39.00 1.47 -10.94
CA PHE A 228 39.46 1.13 -12.28
C PHE A 228 38.56 0.11 -13.00
N GLY A 229 38.95 -0.26 -14.21
CA GLY A 229 38.31 -1.29 -15.00
C GLY A 229 37.54 -0.77 -16.21
N GLN A 230 36.87 -1.69 -16.90
CA GLN A 230 36.07 -1.36 -18.08
C GLN A 230 34.59 -1.64 -17.79
N LEU A 231 33.78 -0.59 -17.80
CA LEU A 231 32.34 -0.71 -17.67
C LEU A 231 31.78 -1.37 -18.94
N GLY A 232 30.85 -2.30 -18.78
CA GLY A 232 30.12 -2.90 -19.90
C GLY A 232 28.62 -2.66 -19.81
N CYS A 233 27.87 -3.29 -20.70
CA CYS A 233 26.42 -3.31 -20.70
C CYS A 233 25.92 -4.76 -20.73
N ILE A 234 24.95 -5.07 -19.89
CA ILE A 234 24.27 -6.37 -19.86
C ILE A 234 22.97 -6.22 -20.65
N PRO A 235 22.73 -7.04 -21.70
CA PRO A 235 21.50 -6.96 -22.49
C PRO A 235 20.26 -7.29 -21.65
N PRO A 236 19.07 -6.88 -22.12
CA PRO A 236 17.83 -7.16 -21.42
C PRO A 236 17.63 -8.67 -21.27
N ASP A 237 17.23 -9.09 -20.07
CA ASP A 237 16.95 -10.50 -19.83
C ASP A 237 15.55 -10.84 -20.31
N SER A 238 15.47 -11.52 -21.46
CA SER A 238 14.20 -12.01 -22.02
C SER A 238 13.40 -12.92 -21.08
N ALA A 239 14.02 -13.52 -20.06
CA ALA A 239 13.36 -14.39 -19.09
C ALA A 239 12.78 -13.63 -17.89
N GLU A 240 13.42 -12.54 -17.46
CA GLU A 240 13.00 -11.74 -16.31
C GLU A 240 12.32 -10.42 -16.68
N GLY A 241 12.30 -10.06 -17.98
CA GLY A 241 11.73 -8.79 -18.46
C GLY A 241 12.49 -7.56 -17.96
N ARG A 242 13.79 -7.72 -17.66
CA ARG A 242 14.61 -6.64 -17.10
C ARG A 242 15.25 -5.81 -18.21
N PRO A 243 15.25 -4.47 -18.11
CA PRO A 243 15.98 -3.63 -19.05
C PRO A 243 17.48 -3.89 -18.95
N CYS A 244 18.24 -3.41 -19.94
CA CYS A 244 19.69 -3.49 -19.82
C CYS A 244 20.23 -2.61 -18.71
N ARG A 245 21.40 -3.02 -18.22
CA ARG A 245 22.04 -2.42 -17.05
C ARG A 245 23.54 -2.44 -17.22
N TRP A 246 24.22 -1.59 -16.47
CA TRP A 246 25.68 -1.63 -16.41
C TRP A 246 26.21 -3.01 -16.02
N ASP A 247 27.22 -3.45 -16.76
CA ASP A 247 28.06 -4.59 -16.37
C ASP A 247 29.27 -4.06 -15.60
N VAL A 248 29.23 -4.24 -14.29
CA VAL A 248 30.33 -3.86 -13.38
C VAL A 248 31.27 -5.03 -13.09
N SER A 249 31.10 -6.17 -13.76
CA SER A 249 31.89 -7.38 -13.47
C SER A 249 33.39 -7.21 -13.79
N ASN A 250 33.73 -6.25 -14.65
CA ASN A 250 35.10 -5.88 -14.98
C ASN A 250 35.52 -4.53 -14.36
N CYS A 251 34.74 -4.00 -13.43
CA CYS A 251 35.14 -2.88 -12.58
C CYS A 251 35.84 -3.43 -11.32
N GLY A 252 36.88 -2.73 -10.88
CA GLY A 252 37.68 -3.12 -9.73
C GLY A 252 37.91 -1.95 -8.78
N ASN A 253 38.13 -2.28 -7.52
CA ASN A 253 38.63 -1.36 -6.51
C ASN A 253 40.07 -1.73 -6.20
N PHE A 254 40.89 -0.74 -5.88
CA PHE A 254 42.20 -1.03 -5.31
C PHE A 254 41.99 -1.67 -3.93
N GLU A 255 42.60 -2.84 -3.72
CA GLU A 255 42.43 -3.62 -2.50
C GLU A 255 43.71 -3.58 -1.68
N CYS A 256 43.67 -2.85 -0.59
CA CYS A 256 44.78 -2.86 0.34
C CYS A 256 45.02 -4.26 0.91
N GLY A 257 46.28 -4.70 0.92
CA GLY A 257 46.70 -6.01 1.37
C GLY A 257 46.74 -7.10 0.28
N ASN A 258 46.53 -6.75 -0.99
CA ASN A 258 46.51 -7.69 -2.13
C ASN A 258 47.89 -8.03 -2.76
N SER A 259 48.98 -7.52 -2.19
CA SER A 259 50.36 -7.68 -2.64
C SER A 259 50.75 -6.99 -3.96
N ILE A 260 49.96 -6.03 -4.42
CA ILE A 260 50.20 -5.20 -5.60
C ILE A 260 50.10 -3.74 -5.19
N LEU A 261 51.19 -2.97 -5.32
CA LEU A 261 51.13 -1.53 -5.08
C LEU A 261 50.44 -0.84 -6.26
N GLU A 262 49.20 -0.38 -6.08
CA GLU A 262 48.37 0.20 -7.12
C GLU A 262 47.58 1.44 -6.68
N GLY A 263 47.15 2.26 -7.64
CA GLY A 263 46.36 3.46 -7.34
C GLY A 263 47.08 4.47 -6.45
N ASP A 264 46.40 4.86 -5.38
CA ASP A 264 46.87 5.82 -4.36
C ASP A 264 47.45 5.14 -3.11
N GLU A 265 47.73 3.83 -3.17
CA GLU A 265 48.39 3.11 -2.08
C GLU A 265 49.83 3.61 -1.88
N GLU A 266 50.20 3.92 -0.63
CA GLU A 266 51.57 4.29 -0.26
C GLU A 266 52.44 3.06 0.00
N CYS A 267 51.82 1.96 0.46
CA CYS A 267 52.49 0.71 0.80
C CYS A 267 51.58 -0.49 0.60
N GLU A 268 52.17 -1.69 0.53
CA GLU A 268 51.41 -2.92 0.32
C GLU A 268 52.10 -4.14 0.97
N LYS A 269 51.34 -5.19 1.27
CA LYS A 269 51.83 -6.45 1.83
C LYS A 269 52.79 -7.14 0.86
N ASP A 270 53.88 -7.69 1.37
CA ASP A 270 54.90 -8.39 0.58
C ASP A 270 55.58 -7.54 -0.52
N VAL A 271 55.22 -6.24 -0.65
CA VAL A 271 55.93 -5.24 -1.44
C VAL A 271 56.91 -4.50 -0.51
N PRO A 272 58.24 -4.54 -0.76
CA PRO A 272 59.20 -3.87 0.10
C PRO A 272 58.98 -2.35 0.11
N ILE A 273 58.81 -1.78 1.31
CA ILE A 273 58.82 -0.32 1.51
C ILE A 273 60.25 0.18 1.30
N THR A 274 60.43 1.10 0.35
CA THR A 274 61.74 1.70 0.05
C THR A 274 62.00 2.99 0.81
N ASP A 275 60.94 3.64 1.28
CA ASP A 275 61.02 4.85 2.09
C ASP A 275 61.55 4.53 3.48
N THR A 276 62.30 5.48 4.04
CA THR A 276 62.82 5.39 5.40
C THR A 276 62.21 6.48 6.28
N CYS A 277 62.20 6.27 7.59
CA CYS A 277 61.78 7.29 8.55
C CYS A 277 62.52 8.63 8.35
N ALA A 278 63.79 8.58 7.91
CA ALA A 278 64.59 9.77 7.62
C ALA A 278 64.07 10.59 6.43
N ASP A 279 63.43 9.95 5.44
CA ASP A 279 62.83 10.64 4.29
C ASP A 279 61.60 11.47 4.70
N HIS A 280 60.99 11.12 5.83
CA HIS A 280 59.78 11.75 6.40
C HIS A 280 60.05 12.59 7.66
N ASN A 281 61.29 13.08 7.84
CA ASN A 281 61.74 13.94 8.95
C ASN A 281 61.78 13.29 10.36
N PHE A 282 61.87 11.96 10.43
CA PHE A 282 62.20 11.26 11.67
C PHE A 282 63.71 10.94 11.74
N GLU A 283 64.25 10.70 12.92
CA GLU A 283 65.68 10.41 13.12
C GLU A 283 66.06 8.96 12.78
N SER A 284 65.21 7.98 13.10
CA SER A 284 65.47 6.55 12.87
C SER A 284 64.19 5.70 12.95
N GLY A 285 64.32 4.37 12.92
CA GLY A 285 63.21 3.41 13.02
C GLY A 285 62.82 2.81 11.67
N ASP A 286 61.70 2.09 11.65
CA ASP A 286 61.17 1.40 10.46
C ASP A 286 59.73 1.84 10.20
N ILE A 287 59.40 2.13 8.93
CA ILE A 287 58.03 2.41 8.47
C ILE A 287 57.29 1.07 8.35
N ALA A 288 56.09 0.99 8.94
CA ALA A 288 55.17 -0.12 8.72
C ALA A 288 54.11 0.26 7.67
N CYS A 289 53.36 -0.72 7.19
CA CYS A 289 52.21 -0.47 6.35
C CYS A 289 50.92 -0.71 7.13
N ASN A 290 49.99 0.24 7.10
CA ASN A 290 48.64 0.01 7.58
C ASN A 290 47.82 -0.69 6.50
N TYR A 291 47.58 -2.00 6.65
CA TYR A 291 46.86 -2.80 5.64
C TYR A 291 45.34 -2.56 5.59
N ASP A 292 44.78 -1.68 6.43
CA ASP A 292 43.38 -1.26 6.31
C ASP A 292 43.25 0.01 5.45
N THR A 293 44.31 0.82 5.35
CA THR A 293 44.29 2.13 4.65
C THR A 293 45.35 2.27 3.57
N CYS A 294 46.30 1.33 3.47
CA CYS A 294 47.49 1.35 2.61
C CYS A 294 48.31 2.63 2.72
N ALA A 295 48.28 3.24 3.89
CA ALA A 295 49.08 4.39 4.23
C ALA A 295 50.30 3.94 5.05
N PHE A 296 51.39 4.69 4.94
CA PHE A 296 52.54 4.47 5.82
C PHE A 296 52.14 4.65 7.29
N ASP A 297 52.54 3.70 8.13
CA ASP A 297 52.46 3.77 9.58
C ASP A 297 53.82 4.15 10.14
N PHE A 298 53.92 5.40 10.60
CA PHE A 298 55.14 5.96 11.18
C PHE A 298 55.31 5.66 12.67
N SER A 299 54.43 4.89 13.31
CA SER A 299 54.51 4.60 14.77
C SER A 299 55.78 3.82 15.19
N GLY A 300 56.44 3.17 14.22
CA GLY A 300 57.75 2.54 14.36
C GLY A 300 58.95 3.47 14.15
N CYS A 301 58.73 4.66 13.60
CA CYS A 301 59.74 5.71 13.48
C CYS A 301 60.05 6.33 14.85
N ILE A 302 61.25 6.89 14.98
CA ILE A 302 61.78 7.46 16.22
C ILE A 302 62.31 8.86 15.97
N GLY A 303 61.96 9.80 16.83
CA GLY A 303 62.55 11.14 16.90
C GLY A 303 62.11 12.05 15.75
N GLY A 304 60.89 12.56 15.83
CA GLY A 304 60.29 13.45 14.84
C GLY A 304 58.79 13.53 15.07
N CYS A 305 58.14 14.54 14.50
CA CYS A 305 56.72 14.79 14.72
C CYS A 305 55.82 13.88 13.87
N GLY A 306 54.86 13.21 14.49
CA GLY A 306 53.78 12.48 13.82
C GLY A 306 53.82 10.96 13.94
N ASN A 307 54.68 10.39 14.79
CA ASN A 307 54.68 8.96 15.13
C ASN A 307 53.74 8.60 16.30
N GLY A 308 53.10 9.61 16.90
CA GLY A 308 52.15 9.47 17.99
C GLY A 308 52.77 9.19 19.35
N LYS A 309 54.09 9.40 19.53
CA LYS A 309 54.79 9.25 20.80
C LYS A 309 55.59 10.49 21.10
N LYS A 310 55.46 11.05 22.29
CA LYS A 310 56.29 12.18 22.71
C LYS A 310 57.71 11.72 23.03
N GLU A 311 58.67 12.07 22.18
CA GLU A 311 60.08 11.78 22.36
C GLU A 311 61.03 12.81 21.74
N GLY A 312 62.34 12.61 21.93
CA GLY A 312 63.35 13.49 21.36
C GLY A 312 63.18 14.96 21.76
N SER A 313 63.01 15.82 20.76
CA SER A 313 62.93 17.29 20.92
C SER A 313 61.53 17.88 20.80
N GLU A 314 60.50 17.05 20.67
CA GLU A 314 59.13 17.52 20.48
C GLU A 314 58.41 17.81 21.81
N ASP A 315 57.49 18.77 21.80
CA ASP A 315 56.73 19.12 23.00
C ASP A 315 55.63 18.08 23.30
N CYS A 316 55.05 17.52 22.24
CA CYS A 316 53.98 16.53 22.24
C CYS A 316 53.90 15.85 20.85
N ASP A 317 53.23 14.71 20.72
CA ASP A 317 52.88 14.13 19.42
C ASP A 317 51.45 13.59 19.42
N GLY A 318 50.58 14.20 18.62
CA GLY A 318 49.18 13.84 18.51
C GLY A 318 48.45 13.91 19.86
N SER A 319 48.10 12.75 20.42
CA SER A 319 47.48 12.67 21.75
C SER A 319 48.47 12.47 22.90
N ASP A 320 49.71 12.11 22.59
CA ASP A 320 50.75 11.96 23.61
C ASP A 320 51.36 13.34 23.93
N ILE A 321 50.79 13.99 24.94
CA ILE A 321 51.29 15.27 25.48
C ILE A 321 52.19 15.06 26.71
N GLY A 322 52.51 13.81 27.07
CA GLY A 322 53.17 13.46 28.33
C GLY A 322 52.37 13.92 29.57
N GLU A 323 53.08 14.46 30.57
CA GLU A 323 52.47 14.99 31.80
C GLU A 323 52.12 16.49 31.72
N ALA A 324 52.22 17.11 30.54
CA ALA A 324 51.98 18.53 30.37
C ALA A 324 50.49 18.87 30.51
N THR A 325 50.21 20.02 31.13
CA THR A 325 48.86 20.57 31.27
C THR A 325 48.84 22.03 30.81
N CYS A 326 47.65 22.58 30.53
CA CYS A 326 47.50 24.02 30.30
C CYS A 326 48.13 24.84 31.44
N GLU A 327 48.04 24.36 32.69
CA GLU A 327 48.62 25.03 33.85
C GLU A 327 50.16 24.99 33.79
N SER A 328 50.77 23.84 33.50
CA SER A 328 52.23 23.74 33.47
C SER A 328 52.85 24.53 32.33
N VAL A 329 52.20 24.58 31.16
CA VAL A 329 52.71 25.27 29.97
C VAL A 329 52.46 26.78 30.01
N SER A 330 51.35 27.23 30.63
CA SER A 330 51.00 28.65 30.75
C SER A 330 51.49 29.33 32.04
N GLY A 331 52.25 28.63 32.89
CA GLY A 331 52.70 29.14 34.18
C GLY A 331 51.56 29.35 35.20
N GLY A 332 50.51 28.54 35.13
CA GLY A 332 49.36 28.55 36.03
C GLY A 332 48.27 29.56 35.68
N THR A 333 48.29 30.13 34.47
CA THR A 333 47.34 31.17 34.05
C THR A 333 46.11 30.64 33.29
N LEU A 334 46.22 29.43 32.73
CA LEU A 334 45.16 28.76 31.98
C LEU A 334 44.91 27.34 32.51
N THR A 335 43.68 26.88 32.41
CA THR A 335 43.21 25.51 32.69
C THR A 335 42.54 24.92 31.45
N GLY A 336 42.09 23.67 31.50
CA GLY A 336 41.39 23.02 30.38
C GLY A 336 42.20 21.90 29.71
N GLN A 337 41.85 21.59 28.46
CA GLN A 337 42.46 20.50 27.71
C GLN A 337 43.61 21.02 26.84
N LEU A 338 44.83 20.57 27.13
CA LEU A 338 46.00 20.84 26.30
C LEU A 338 45.95 19.95 25.05
N GLY A 339 46.16 20.55 23.87
CA GLY A 339 46.28 19.81 22.62
C GLY A 339 47.71 19.77 22.10
N CYS A 340 47.91 19.09 20.97
CA CYS A 340 49.14 19.09 20.21
C CYS A 340 48.87 19.53 18.77
N LYS A 341 49.72 20.38 18.21
CA LYS A 341 49.66 20.78 16.80
C LYS A 341 50.38 19.76 15.91
N THR A 342 50.16 19.89 14.60
CA THR A 342 50.83 19.07 13.57
C THR A 342 52.32 19.35 13.42
N ASP A 343 52.84 20.41 14.06
CA ASP A 343 54.28 20.70 14.17
C ASP A 343 54.86 20.27 15.53
N CYS A 344 54.08 19.49 16.30
CA CYS A 344 54.44 18.95 17.60
C CYS A 344 54.82 20.00 18.65
N THR A 345 54.26 21.20 18.50
CA THR A 345 54.20 22.20 19.55
C THR A 345 52.86 22.12 20.30
N PHE A 346 52.86 22.50 21.57
CA PHE A 346 51.62 22.53 22.36
C PHE A 346 50.56 23.44 21.75
N ASP A 347 49.33 22.94 21.65
CA ASP A 347 48.16 23.72 21.27
C ASP A 347 47.42 24.24 22.51
N LEU A 348 47.52 25.55 22.73
CA LEU A 348 46.84 26.26 23.82
C LEU A 348 45.43 26.76 23.42
N SER A 349 44.95 26.50 22.20
CA SER A 349 43.67 27.01 21.69
C SER A 349 42.46 26.57 22.53
N ARG A 350 42.58 25.43 23.22
CA ARG A 350 41.55 24.83 24.09
C ARG A 350 41.82 25.05 25.59
N CYS A 351 42.87 25.81 25.91
CA CYS A 351 43.14 26.27 27.27
C CYS A 351 42.36 27.57 27.53
N THR A 352 41.70 27.68 28.68
CA THR A 352 40.90 28.84 29.07
C THR A 352 41.32 29.39 30.43
N PRO A 353 41.14 30.70 30.70
CA PRO A 353 41.27 31.21 32.05
C PRO A 353 40.36 30.44 33.03
N PRO A 354 40.82 30.15 34.26
CA PRO A 354 40.05 29.43 35.27
C PRO A 354 38.76 30.12 35.71
#